data_AF-A0A1F5F4F2-F1
#
_entry.id   AF-A0A1F5F4F2-F1
#
_cell.length_a   1.000
_cell.length_b   1.000
_cell.length_c   1.000
_cell.angle_alpha   90.00
_cell.angle_beta   90.00
_cell.angle_gamma   90.00
#
_symmetry.space_group_name_H-M   'P 1'
#
loop_
_entity.id
_entity.type
_entity.pdbx_description
1 polymer ?
#
loop_
_entity_poly.entity_id
_entity_poly.type
_entity_poly.pdbx_seq_one_letter_code
_entity_poly.pdbx_strand_id
1 'polypeptide(L)' 'MHELAVTREIVRAVEEELTKLPEGTRLLKVKLLLGRLTGFVPESLEFCYGALTEGSRLAGSELEIERRDGRVRCEGC' A
#
# COMPACT_ATOMS: atom_id res chain seq x y z
N MET A 1 6.09 9.34 -12.51
CA MET A 1 5.24 9.48 -11.31
C MET A 1 5.84 8.59 -10.24
N HIS A 2 6.23 9.12 -9.08
CA HIS A 2 7.03 8.39 -8.08
C HIS A 2 6.15 7.54 -7.15
N GLU A 3 4.89 7.93 -6.96
CA GLU A 3 3.84 7.20 -6.25
C GLU A 3 3.45 5.88 -6.94
N LEU A 4 3.44 5.87 -8.28
CA LEU A 4 3.15 4.68 -9.07
C LEU A 4 4.15 3.55 -8.79
N ALA A 5 5.44 3.89 -8.69
CA ALA A 5 6.49 2.90 -8.43
C ALA A 5 6.31 2.25 -7.05
N VAL A 6 6.08 3.06 -6.01
CA VAL A 6 5.85 2.53 -4.65
C VAL A 6 4.56 1.72 -4.57
N THR A 7 3.49 2.20 -5.21
CA THR A 7 2.21 1.48 -5.20
C THR A 7 2.32 0.13 -5.93
N ARG A 8 3.12 0.05 -7.00
CA ARG A 8 3.41 -1.22 -7.68
C ARG A 8 4.15 -2.21 -6.79
N GLU A 9 5.15 -1.75 -6.04
CA GLU A 9 5.85 -2.62 -5.08
C GLU A 9 4.92 -3.08 -3.95
N ILE A 10 3.99 -2.23 -3.48
CA ILE A 10 2.95 -2.63 -2.51
C ILE A 10 2.07 -3.73 -3.08
N VAL A 11 1.53 -3.55 -4.30
CA VAL A 11 0.68 -4.55 -4.97
C VAL A 11 1.43 -5.88 -5.12
N ARG A 12 2.68 -5.82 -5.59
CA ARG A 12 3.53 -7.00 -5.75
C ARG A 12 3.75 -7.73 -4.41
N ALA A 13 4.09 -7.01 -3.34
CA ALA A 13 4.28 -7.61 -2.03
C ALA A 13 3.00 -8.31 -1.51
N VAL A 14 1.83 -7.70 -1.75
CA VAL A 14 0.55 -8.31 -1.40
C VAL A 14 0.27 -9.56 -2.24
N GLU A 15 0.52 -9.53 -3.55
CA GLU A 15 0.40 -10.69 -4.43
C GLU A 15 1.28 -11.85 -3.98
N GLU A 16 2.54 -11.57 -3.63
CA GLU A 16 3.48 -12.55 -3.10
C GLU A 16 2.96 -13.20 -1.80
N GLU A 17 2.39 -12.43 -0.87
CA GLU A 17 1.75 -13.00 0.33
C GLU A 17 0.51 -13.84 0.01
N LEU A 18 -0.32 -13.43 -0.97
CA LEU A 18 -1.49 -14.18 -1.39
C LEU A 18 -1.16 -15.55 -2.02
N THR A 19 0.06 -15.75 -2.54
CA THR A 19 0.50 -17.06 -3.05
C THR A 19 0.67 -18.10 -1.93
N LYS A 20 0.88 -17.65 -0.69
CA LYS A 20 1.08 -18.51 0.48
C LYS A 20 -0.24 -18.97 1.11
N LEU A 21 -1.36 -18.39 0.68
CA LEU A 21 -2.69 -18.67 1.19
C LEU A 21 -3.43 -19.69 0.31
N PRO A 22 -4.46 -20.38 0.84
CA PRO A 22 -5.28 -21.29 0.06
C PRO A 22 -5.85 -20.64 -1.21
N GLU A 23 -5.99 -21.44 -2.25
CA GLU A 23 -6.61 -21.02 -3.50
C GLU A 23 -8.05 -20.53 -3.25
N GLY A 24 -8.47 -19.49 -3.98
CA GLY A 24 -9.77 -18.85 -3.75
C GLY A 24 -9.82 -17.87 -2.57
N THR A 25 -8.73 -17.71 -1.79
CA THR A 25 -8.65 -16.64 -0.78
C THR A 25 -8.84 -15.29 -1.46
N ARG A 26 -9.83 -14.52 -0.97
CA ARG A 26 -10.17 -13.19 -1.44
C ARG A 26 -9.55 -12.13 -0.53
N LEU A 27 -8.83 -11.18 -1.13
CA LEU A 27 -8.37 -9.99 -0.44
C LEU A 27 -9.52 -8.98 -0.30
N LEU A 28 -9.74 -8.47 0.91
CA LEU A 28 -10.76 -7.45 1.17
C LEU A 28 -10.16 -6.06 1.33
N LYS A 29 -9.04 -5.96 2.05
CA LYS A 29 -8.43 -4.68 2.41
C LYS A 29 -6.93 -4.83 2.58
N VAL A 30 -6.18 -3.84 2.11
CA VAL A 30 -4.77 -3.61 2.43
C VAL A 30 -4.70 -2.40 3.33
N LYS A 31 -4.14 -2.55 4.53
CA LYS A 31 -3.93 -1.43 5.45
C LYS A 31 -2.49 -0.93 5.35
N LEU A 32 -2.31 0.30 4.89
CA LEU A 32 -1.01 0.93 4.71
C LEU A 32 -0.78 2.00 5.78
N LEU A 33 0.30 1.85 6.55
CA LEU A 33 0.78 2.92 7.43
C LEU A 33 1.64 3.89 6.61
N LEU A 34 1.20 5.14 6.50
CA LEU A 34 1.92 6.17 5.76
C LEU A 34 2.55 7.19 6.71
N GLY A 35 3.88 7.19 6.80
CA GLY A 35 4.61 8.19 7.58
C GLY A 35 4.46 9.58 6.98
N ARG A 36 4.13 10.60 7.79
CA ARG A 36 3.97 11.98 7.31
C ARG A 36 5.24 12.58 6.69
N LEU A 37 6.41 12.03 6.99
CA LEU A 37 7.69 12.49 6.47
C LEU A 37 8.06 11.90 5.10
N THR A 38 7.25 10.99 4.52
CA THR A 38 7.54 10.38 3.22
C THR A 38 7.25 11.30 2.03
N GLY A 39 6.40 12.31 2.23
CA GLY A 39 5.98 13.23 1.15
C GLY A 39 4.97 12.64 0.16
N PHE A 40 4.55 11.38 0.31
CA PHE A 40 3.56 10.77 -0.57
C PHE A 40 2.15 11.34 -0.35
N VAL A 41 1.43 11.49 -1.46
CA VAL A 41 0.02 11.92 -1.48
C VAL A 41 -0.89 10.68 -1.44
N PRO A 42 -1.68 10.46 -0.38
CA PRO A 42 -2.56 9.29 -0.26
C PRO A 42 -3.51 9.10 -1.43
N GLU A 43 -4.10 10.19 -1.90
CA GLU A 43 -5.05 10.19 -3.01
C GLU A 43 -4.39 9.66 -4.29
N SER A 44 -3.11 9.98 -4.51
CA SER A 44 -2.31 9.43 -5.61
C SER A 44 -2.01 7.94 -5.43
N LEU A 45 -1.76 7.49 -4.20
CA LEU A 45 -1.53 6.06 -3.89
C LEU A 45 -2.81 5.24 -4.10
N GLU A 46 -3.95 5.74 -3.62
CA GLU A 46 -5.28 5.11 -3.81
C GLU A 46 -5.64 5.04 -5.29
N PHE A 47 -5.43 6.13 -6.05
CA PHE A 47 -5.63 6.15 -7.49
C PHE A 47 -4.73 5.13 -8.21
N CYS A 48 -3.43 5.13 -7.91
CA CYS A 48 -2.49 4.19 -8.51
C CYS A 48 -2.85 2.74 -8.14
N TYR A 49 -3.34 2.49 -6.92
CA TYR A 49 -3.73 1.17 -6.46
C TYR A 49 -4.94 0.64 -7.22
N GLY A 50 -5.97 1.47 -7.39
CA GLY A 50 -7.12 1.12 -8.22
C GLY A 50 -6.71 0.75 -9.64
N ALA A 51 -5.87 1.58 -10.27
CA ALA A 51 -5.39 1.33 -11.63
C ALA A 51 -4.51 0.06 -11.75
N LEU A 52 -3.73 -0.27 -10.72
CA LEU A 52 -2.85 -1.45 -10.73
C LEU A 52 -3.56 -2.75 -10.37
N THR A 53 -4.68 -2.68 -9.63
CA THR A 53 -5.44 -3.86 -9.19
C THR A 53 -6.60 -4.22 -10.11
N GLU A 54 -6.94 -3.35 -11.05
CA GLU A 54 -7.96 -3.62 -12.05
C GLU A 54 -7.62 -4.89 -12.85
N GLY A 55 -8.57 -5.84 -12.89
CA GLY A 55 -8.40 -7.11 -13.59
C GLY A 55 -7.45 -8.12 -12.93
N SER A 56 -6.91 -7.83 -11.74
CA SER A 56 -6.04 -8.74 -10.99
C SER A 56 -6.79 -9.48 -9.88
N ARG A 57 -6.09 -10.37 -9.16
CA ARG A 57 -6.62 -11.07 -7.98
C ARG A 57 -6.97 -10.10 -6.83
N LEU A 58 -6.46 -8.86 -6.87
CA LEU A 58 -6.71 -7.82 -5.89
C LEU A 58 -7.90 -6.93 -6.27
N ALA A 59 -8.53 -7.15 -7.44
CA ALA A 59 -9.65 -6.35 -7.89
C ALA A 59 -10.78 -6.31 -6.85
N GLY A 60 -11.27 -5.11 -6.55
CA GLY A 60 -12.33 -4.87 -5.56
C GLY A 60 -11.89 -4.92 -4.10
N SER A 61 -10.58 -4.97 -3.83
CA SER A 61 -10.05 -4.72 -2.48
C SER A 61 -9.79 -3.23 -2.23
N GLU A 62 -9.87 -2.82 -0.97
CA GLU A 62 -9.70 -1.42 -0.55
C GLU A 62 -8.26 -1.17 -0.06
N LEU A 63 -7.65 -0.05 -0.46
CA LEU A 63 -6.44 0.45 0.19
C LEU A 63 -6.82 1.45 1.29
N GLU A 64 -6.65 1.04 2.55
CA GLU A 64 -6.89 1.91 3.71
C GLU A 64 -5.56 2.51 4.18
N ILE A 65 -5.45 3.85 4.15
CA ILE A 65 -4.24 4.57 4.53
C ILE A 65 -4.39 5.19 5.92
N GLU A 66 -3.56 4.76 6.88
CA GLU A 66 -3.43 5.39 8.19
C GLU A 66 -2.17 6.26 8.23
N ARG A 67 -2.34 7.58 8.36
CA ARG A 67 -1.21 8.52 8.47
C ARG A 67 -0.58 8.45 9.87
N ARG A 68 0.74 8.33 9.93
CA ARG A 68 1.51 8.34 11.18
C ARG A 68 2.51 9.46 11.26
N ASP A 69 2.56 10.11 12.41
CA ASP A 69 3.53 11.16 12.70
C ASP A 69 4.96 10.61 12.74
N GLY A 70 5.88 11.39 12.18
CA GLY A 70 7.30 11.15 12.34
C GLY A 70 7.72 11.40 13.78
N ARG A 71 8.58 10.54 14.31
CA ARG A 71 9.29 10.78 15.58
C ARG A 71 10.77 10.88 15.28
N VAL A 72 11.41 11.86 15.87
CA VAL A 72 12.86 12.04 15.82
C VAL A 72 13.40 11.91 17.24
N ARG A 73 14.57 11.29 17.35
CA ARG A 73 15.34 11.24 18.59
C ARG A 73 16.66 11.92 18.30
N CYS A 74 17.04 12.89 19.15
CA CYS A 74 18.35 13.51 19.05
C CYS A 74 19.41 12.44 19.38
N GLU A 75 20.45 12.33 18.58
CA GLU A 75 21.56 11.42 18.91
C GLU A 75 22.36 11.91 20.13
N GLY A 76 22.25 13.20 20.47
CA GLY A 76 22.94 13.84 21.60
C GLY A 76 22.12 14.02 22.88
N CYS A 77 20.80 13.75 22.90
CA CYS A 77 19.97 13.79 24.11
C CYS A 77 18.75 12.88 24.05
#